data_AF-A0A7Y7IVA2-F1
#
_entry.id   AF-A0A7Y7IVA2-F1
#
_cell.length_a   1.000
_cell.length_b   1.000
_cell.length_c   1.000
_cell.angle_alpha   90.00
_cell.angle_beta   90.00
_cell.angle_gamma   90.00
#
_symmetry.space_group_name_H-M   'P 1'
#
loop_
_entity.id
_entity.type
_entity.pdbx_description
1 polymer ?
#
loop_
_entity_poly.entity_id
_entity_poly.type
_entity_poly.pdbx_seq_one_letter_code
_entity_poly.pdbx_strand_id
1 'polypeptide(L)'
;MDAGRHASHVGISFSMWEASMLIHQKPVPAEATELVRQHGSEAILLAKTHLIEAEEIGDDEHVAYWKNVLEAMQTILNERKPH
;
A
#
# COMPACT_ATOMS: atom_id res chain seq x y z
N MET A 1 29.71 48.78 5.39
CA MET A 1 30.70 47.73 5.10
C MET A 1 30.53 46.64 6.13
N ASP A 2 30.63 45.39 5.68
CA ASP A 2 30.32 44.11 6.34
C ASP A 2 28.85 43.82 6.68
N ALA A 3 28.32 42.61 6.57
CA ALA A 3 28.37 41.51 5.59
C ALA A 3 27.48 40.40 6.19
N GLY A 4 26.58 39.84 5.37
CA GLY A 4 26.15 38.45 5.47
C GLY A 4 25.43 37.97 6.74
N ARG A 5 24.09 37.95 6.69
CA ARG A 5 23.34 36.74 7.10
C ARG A 5 22.02 36.64 6.34
N HIS A 6 22.13 36.09 5.13
CA HIS A 6 21.04 35.35 4.51
C HIS A 6 20.76 34.14 5.39
N ALA A 7 19.63 34.13 6.09
CA ALA A 7 18.98 32.91 6.52
C ALA A 7 17.77 32.69 5.59
N SER A 8 18.04 32.10 4.43
CA SER A 8 17.00 31.51 3.59
C SER A 8 16.43 30.32 4.36
N HIS A 9 15.29 30.50 5.03
CA HIS A 9 14.53 29.37 5.57
C HIS A 9 13.74 28.77 4.42
N VAL A 10 14.37 27.81 3.75
CA VAL A 10 13.74 26.94 2.75
C VAL A 10 13.10 25.77 3.48
N GLY A 11 11.88 25.43 3.09
CA GLY A 11 11.20 24.19 3.47
C GLY A 11 10.30 24.38 4.69
N ILE A 12 9.05 23.96 4.70
CA ILE A 12 8.45 22.83 4.00
C ILE A 12 6.99 23.21 3.72
N SER A 13 6.64 23.43 2.45
CA SER A 13 5.24 23.34 2.03
C SER A 13 4.89 21.86 1.98
N PHE A 14 4.47 21.30 3.11
CA PHE A 14 3.86 19.98 3.11
C PHE A 14 2.43 20.17 2.60
N SER A 15 2.23 19.92 1.31
CA SER A 15 0.94 20.08 0.64
C SER A 15 -0.14 19.31 1.40
N MET A 16 -1.10 20.06 1.94
CA MET A 16 -2.29 19.62 2.68
C MET A 16 -3.26 18.77 1.84
N TRP A 17 -2.79 18.19 0.73
CA TRP A 17 -3.58 17.36 -0.18
C TRP A 17 -3.52 15.86 0.17
N GLU A 18 -2.50 15.43 0.91
CA GLU A 18 -2.37 14.02 1.33
C GLU A 18 -3.28 13.65 2.51
N ALA A 19 -3.86 14.63 3.21
CA ALA A 19 -4.64 14.38 4.42
C ALA A 19 -6.09 13.93 4.18
N SER A 20 -6.62 14.09 2.96
CA SER A 20 -8.07 13.93 2.70
C SER A 20 -8.51 12.54 2.22
N MET A 21 -7.57 11.61 1.97
CA MET A 21 -7.92 10.23 1.58
C MET A 21 -8.08 9.25 2.76
N LEU A 22 -7.98 9.74 4.00
CA LEU A 22 -7.94 8.90 5.21
C LEU A 22 -9.31 8.45 5.75
N ILE A 23 -10.44 8.81 5.13
CA ILE A 23 -11.76 8.65 5.79
C ILE A 23 -12.55 7.42 5.31
N HIS A 24 -12.22 6.79 4.18
CA HIS A 24 -12.95 5.59 3.71
C HIS A 24 -12.10 4.45 3.12
N GLN A 25 -10.77 4.57 3.11
CA GLN A 25 -9.93 3.46 2.68
C GLN A 25 -9.67 2.55 3.87
N LYS A 26 -10.17 1.31 3.81
CA LYS A 26 -9.68 0.25 4.71
C LYS A 26 -8.15 0.30 4.66
N PRO A 27 -7.45 0.23 5.81
CA PRO A 27 -6.00 0.27 5.81
C PRO A 27 -5.49 -0.85 4.89
N VAL A 28 -4.78 -0.46 3.84
CA VAL A 28 -4.11 -1.42 2.95
C VAL A 28 -3.09 -2.17 3.82
N PRO A 29 -3.21 -3.50 3.96
CA PRO A 29 -2.23 -4.26 4.73
C PRO A 29 -0.84 -4.03 4.14
N ALA A 30 0.14 -3.72 4.99
CA ALA A 30 1.50 -3.40 4.57
C ALA A 30 2.11 -4.52 3.69
N GLU A 31 1.74 -5.77 3.99
CA GLU A 31 2.13 -6.94 3.22
C GLU A 31 1.59 -6.92 1.77
N ALA A 32 0.38 -6.43 1.52
CA ALA A 32 -0.15 -6.29 0.15
C ALA A 32 0.68 -5.31 -0.67
N THR A 33 1.03 -4.16 -0.08
CA THR A 33 1.86 -3.15 -0.73
C THR A 33 3.25 -3.68 -1.01
N GLU A 34 3.85 -4.39 -0.06
CA GLU A 34 5.20 -4.93 -0.18
C GLU A 34 5.27 -6.03 -1.24
N LEU A 35 4.32 -6.97 -1.22
CA LEU A 35 4.26 -8.05 -2.21
C LEU A 35 4.03 -7.49 -3.63
N VAL A 36 3.13 -6.52 -3.82
CA VAL A 36 2.95 -5.85 -5.12
C VAL A 36 4.18 -5.06 -5.54
N ARG A 37 4.91 -4.45 -4.59
CA ARG A 37 6.16 -3.74 -4.90
C ARG A 37 7.25 -4.71 -5.37
N GLN A 38 7.36 -5.88 -4.75
CA GLN A 38 8.40 -6.87 -5.04
C GLN A 38 8.07 -7.71 -6.30
N HIS A 39 6.82 -8.10 -6.48
CA HIS A 39 6.40 -9.09 -7.48
C HIS A 39 5.41 -8.55 -8.53
N GLY A 40 4.98 -7.29 -8.41
CA GLY A 40 4.01 -6.70 -9.34
C GLY A 40 2.71 -7.51 -9.40
N SER A 41 2.29 -7.90 -10.60
CA SER A 41 1.09 -8.71 -10.82
C SER A 41 1.22 -10.15 -10.33
N GLU A 42 2.45 -10.68 -10.19
CA GLU A 42 2.68 -12.04 -9.69
C GLU A 42 2.38 -12.17 -8.19
N ALA A 43 2.34 -11.05 -7.46
CA ALA A 43 1.93 -10.99 -6.05
C ALA A 43 0.54 -11.61 -5.81
N ILE A 44 -0.37 -11.47 -6.78
CA ILE A 44 -1.72 -12.05 -6.73
C ILE A 44 -1.67 -13.58 -6.75
N LEU A 45 -0.77 -14.18 -7.54
CA LEU A 45 -0.65 -15.62 -7.61
C LEU A 45 -0.10 -16.18 -6.28
N LEU A 46 0.91 -15.53 -5.71
CA LEU A 46 1.49 -15.90 -4.43
C LEU A 46 0.46 -15.85 -3.29
N ALA A 47 -0.29 -14.75 -3.18
CA ALA A 47 -1.34 -14.61 -2.17
C ALA A 47 -2.50 -15.59 -2.37
N LYS A 48 -2.81 -15.98 -3.63
CA LYS A 48 -3.79 -17.03 -3.91
C LYS A 48 -3.31 -18.40 -3.47
N THR A 49 -2.03 -18.73 -3.63
CA THR A 49 -1.47 -19.99 -3.13
C THR A 49 -1.66 -20.08 -1.61
N HIS A 50 -1.29 -19.03 -0.88
CA HIS A 50 -1.46 -19.02 0.58
C HIS A 50 -2.93 -19.05 1.02
N LEU A 51 -3.83 -18.42 0.26
CA LEU A 51 -5.26 -18.55 0.51
C LEU A 51 -5.73 -20.00 0.36
N ILE A 52 -5.33 -20.69 -0.71
CA ILE A 52 -5.70 -22.09 -0.94
C ILE A 52 -5.15 -22.96 0.18
N GLU A 53 -3.88 -22.80 0.55
CA GLU A 53 -3.27 -23.54 1.67
C GLU A 53 -4.05 -23.33 2.98
N ALA A 54 -4.46 -22.09 3.28
CA ALA A 54 -5.26 -21.77 4.45
C ALA A 54 -6.68 -22.40 4.39
N GLU A 55 -7.32 -22.40 3.21
CA GLU A 55 -8.62 -23.05 3.01
C GLU A 55 -8.52 -24.58 3.15
N GLU A 56 -7.43 -25.19 2.67
CA GLU A 56 -7.20 -26.64 2.75
C GLU A 56 -7.00 -27.14 4.19
N ILE A 57 -6.32 -26.35 5.03
CA ILE A 57 -6.10 -26.69 6.45
C ILE A 57 -7.25 -26.21 7.36
N GLY A 58 -8.21 -25.46 6.83
CA GLY A 58 -9.34 -24.90 7.59
C GLY A 58 -8.97 -23.76 8.54
N ASP A 59 -7.95 -22.98 8.20
CA ASP A 59 -7.51 -21.82 8.98
C ASP A 59 -8.30 -20.56 8.58
N ASP A 60 -9.49 -20.42 9.15
CA ASP A 60 -10.43 -19.33 8.83
C ASP A 60 -9.83 -17.92 9.06
N GLU A 61 -8.91 -17.78 10.01
CA GLU A 61 -8.22 -16.51 10.28
C GLU A 61 -7.29 -16.15 9.12
N HIS A 62 -6.44 -17.09 8.69
CA HIS A 62 -5.56 -16.88 7.54
C HIS A 62 -6.34 -16.75 6.23
N VAL A 63 -7.47 -17.44 6.09
CA VAL A 63 -8.38 -17.27 4.93
C VAL A 63 -8.91 -15.84 4.87
N ALA A 64 -9.42 -15.30 5.98
CA ALA A 64 -9.90 -13.92 6.04
C ALA A 64 -8.77 -12.91 5.80
N TYR A 65 -7.58 -13.19 6.35
CA TYR A 65 -6.39 -12.38 6.14
C TYR A 65 -6.01 -12.29 4.65
N TRP A 66 -5.80 -13.42 3.99
CA TRP A 66 -5.37 -13.47 2.59
C TRP A 66 -6.44 -12.94 1.64
N LYS A 67 -7.73 -13.06 1.96
CA LYS A 67 -8.82 -12.40 1.23
C LYS A 67 -8.69 -10.87 1.28
N ASN A 68 -8.42 -10.29 2.45
CA ASN A 68 -8.20 -8.84 2.59
C ASN A 68 -6.92 -8.38 1.87
N VAL A 69 -5.85 -9.17 1.97
CA VAL A 69 -4.58 -8.88 1.26
C VAL A 69 -4.81 -8.89 -0.26
N LEU A 70 -5.52 -9.88 -0.80
CA LEU A 70 -5.84 -9.95 -2.23
C LEU A 70 -6.73 -8.80 -2.72
N GLU A 71 -7.73 -8.38 -1.95
CA GLU A 71 -8.57 -7.21 -2.24
C GLU A 71 -7.71 -5.94 -2.36
N ALA A 72 -6.80 -5.75 -1.40
CA ALA A 72 -5.89 -4.62 -1.38
C ALA A 72 -4.90 -4.63 -2.55
N MET A 73 -4.27 -5.77 -2.86
CA MET A 73 -3.35 -5.90 -3.99
C MET A 73 -4.00 -5.56 -5.33
N GLN A 74 -5.25 -6.02 -5.53
CA GLN A 74 -6.01 -5.72 -6.75
C GLN A 74 -6.30 -4.23 -6.87
N THR A 75 -6.61 -3.56 -5.76
CA THR A 75 -6.80 -2.11 -5.71
C THR A 75 -5.53 -1.38 -6.13
N ILE A 76 -4.38 -1.71 -5.52
CA ILE A 76 -3.08 -1.11 -5.84
C ILE A 76 -2.70 -1.32 -7.32
N LEU A 77 -2.90 -2.53 -7.84
CA LEU A 77 -2.56 -2.85 -9.24
C LEU A 77 -3.48 -2.15 -10.24
N ASN A 78 -4.75 -1.95 -9.88
CA ASN A 78 -5.71 -1.22 -10.72
C ASN A 78 -5.46 0.29 -10.71
N GLU A 79 -5.08 0.88 -9.57
CA GLU A 79 -4.68 2.30 -9.48
C GLU A 79 -3.42 2.62 -10.30
N ARG A 80 -2.55 1.62 -10.51
CA ARG A 80 -1.31 1.77 -11.28
C ARG A 80 -1.46 1.59 -12.79
N LYS A 81 -2.63 1.19 -13.29
CA LYS A 81 -2.88 1.15 -14.74
C LYS A 81 -3.28 2.55 -15.20
N PRO A 82 -2.44 3.28 -15.97
CA PRO A 82 -2.89 4.50 -16.61
C PRO A 82 -3.99 4.13 -17.61
N HIS A 83 -5.10 4.88 -17.56
CA HIS A 83 -6.14 4.85 -18.58
C HIS A 83 -5.57 5.07 -19.99
#